data_AF-W3XIW4-F1
#
_entry.id   AF-W3XIW4-F1
#
_cell.length_a   1.000
_cell.length_b   1.000
_cell.length_c   1.000
_cell.angle_alpha   90.00
_cell.angle_beta   90.00
_cell.angle_gamma   90.00
#
_symmetry.space_group_name_H-M   'P 1'
#
loop_
_entity.id
_entity.type
_entity.pdbx_description
1 polymer ?
#
loop_
_entity_poly.entity_id
_entity_poly.type
_entity_poly.pdbx_seq_one_letter_code
_entity_poly.pdbx_strand_id
1 'polypeptide(L)'
;MSKSAHNWSSLPGAMDKSVSSLKQALDRDPQWQAFINTKAIVQSVTIGVQSVGADDAILVKVDPGAKTTVDTGSSKAADFTLQAKADQWEKFFDANPKAPYTSFVGLQGMNIKQEGVGVHGDQLKFAQYGHLATRLLDLLREGLHGPIKETHMDLPEDDHIVGKYIYLDCPVWGRTKIFYETCGSGPQEIVFCHTAGADSRQYHGVMNNADMQRACTMVAFDLPAHGRSFPGANYVPGNHTNNEDAYVGTIAAVVKGLRLNKPIICGASMAGQVCVAVAIRNDEVRSGGTIPLQGCDYLTMDRQFQDKSPLVNQSLFNPDWIYGMMAPQSPHANKQLIWHMYSGQAYGIFHGDLDFYFGGFDARDRVHKIDVQKCPIYFLTGEYDWSTTPDMSKATADKIKGAGFKKMDNLGHFPATENPQLFVPYLLEAIDYIQRTRKDPEPMVDEGKYLDVV
;
A
#
# COMPACT_ATOMS: atom_id res chain seq x y z
N MET A 1 7.60 -31.24 -16.32
CA MET A 1 8.49 -30.41 -15.48
C MET A 1 9.80 -30.25 -16.24
N SER A 2 10.33 -29.03 -16.37
CA SER A 2 11.64 -28.80 -17.01
C SER A 2 12.77 -29.38 -16.16
N LYS A 3 13.95 -29.62 -16.75
CA LYS A 3 15.17 -29.98 -15.98
C LYS A 3 15.55 -28.91 -14.93
N SER A 4 15.15 -27.65 -15.10
CA SER A 4 15.42 -26.57 -14.15
C SER A 4 14.56 -26.67 -12.89
N ALA A 5 13.28 -27.00 -13.01
CA ALA A 5 12.36 -27.17 -11.88
C ALA A 5 12.76 -28.33 -10.95
N HIS A 6 13.46 -29.35 -11.49
CA HIS A 6 14.01 -30.45 -10.68
C HIS A 6 15.14 -30.01 -9.73
N ASN A 7 15.85 -28.91 -10.02
CA ASN A 7 16.89 -28.42 -9.10
C ASN A 7 16.28 -27.75 -7.86
N TRP A 8 15.11 -27.11 -8.00
CA TRP A 8 14.43 -26.40 -6.93
C TRP A 8 13.62 -27.30 -5.99
N SER A 9 13.64 -28.61 -6.17
CA SER A 9 13.02 -29.55 -5.21
C SER A 9 13.81 -29.65 -3.89
N SER A 10 15.10 -29.31 -3.90
CA SER A 10 15.91 -29.07 -2.70
C SER A 10 16.45 -27.64 -2.80
N LEU A 11 15.92 -26.75 -1.94
CA LEU A 11 16.34 -25.36 -1.90
C LEU A 11 17.82 -25.18 -1.51
N PRO A 12 18.36 -25.88 -0.50
CA PRO A 12 19.79 -25.83 -0.19
C PRO A 12 20.68 -26.10 -1.41
N GLY A 13 20.34 -27.12 -2.22
CA GLY A 13 21.08 -27.45 -3.43
C GLY A 13 20.92 -26.41 -4.54
N ALA A 14 19.69 -25.93 -4.80
CA ALA A 14 19.43 -24.89 -5.80
C ALA A 14 20.13 -23.55 -5.46
N MET A 15 20.28 -23.26 -4.17
CA MET A 15 20.78 -21.99 -3.65
C MET A 15 22.23 -22.06 -3.15
N ASP A 16 22.98 -23.13 -3.42
CA ASP A 16 24.32 -23.40 -2.84
C ASP A 16 25.27 -22.18 -2.93
N LYS A 17 25.30 -21.52 -4.10
CA LYS A 17 26.06 -20.29 -4.32
C LYS A 17 25.70 -19.18 -3.32
N SER A 18 24.40 -18.98 -3.07
CA SER A 18 23.95 -17.96 -2.13
C SER A 18 24.12 -18.40 -0.67
N VAL A 19 23.81 -19.67 -0.37
CA VAL A 19 23.85 -20.22 1.00
C VAL A 19 25.27 -20.22 1.56
N SER A 20 26.27 -20.56 0.74
CA SER A 20 27.68 -20.58 1.13
C SER A 20 28.22 -19.22 1.61
N SER A 21 27.66 -18.11 1.13
CA SER A 21 28.03 -16.75 1.54
C SER A 21 26.99 -16.07 2.45
N LEU A 22 25.84 -16.71 2.69
CA LEU A 22 24.69 -16.12 3.39
C LEU A 22 25.03 -15.65 4.81
N LYS A 23 25.83 -16.43 5.57
CA LYS A 23 26.24 -15.99 6.91
C LYS A 23 26.99 -14.66 6.87
N GLN A 24 27.94 -14.52 5.95
CA GLN A 24 28.71 -13.29 5.81
C GLN A 24 27.82 -12.12 5.34
N ALA A 25 26.85 -12.40 4.47
CA ALA A 25 25.87 -11.40 4.04
C ALA A 25 25.02 -10.91 5.22
N LEU A 26 24.44 -11.81 6.02
CA LEU A 26 23.62 -11.48 7.19
C LEU A 26 24.42 -10.75 8.28
N ASP A 27 25.66 -11.14 8.53
CA ASP A 27 26.54 -10.48 9.51
C ASP A 27 26.92 -9.05 9.08
N ARG A 28 26.93 -8.76 7.77
CA ARG A 28 27.29 -7.45 7.21
C ARG A 28 26.09 -6.58 6.84
N ASP A 29 24.89 -7.16 6.76
CA ASP A 29 23.68 -6.44 6.37
C ASP A 29 23.22 -5.47 7.46
N PRO A 30 23.22 -4.14 7.23
CA PRO A 30 22.88 -3.18 8.27
C PRO A 30 21.43 -3.33 8.77
N GLN A 31 20.50 -3.68 7.89
CA GLN A 31 19.09 -3.82 8.23
C GLN A 31 18.85 -5.06 9.13
N TRP A 32 19.41 -6.21 8.75
CA TRP A 32 19.38 -7.42 9.57
C TRP A 32 19.95 -7.17 10.97
N GLN A 33 21.15 -6.58 11.03
CA GLN A 33 21.81 -6.28 12.31
C GLN A 33 21.00 -5.30 13.15
N ALA A 34 20.37 -4.29 12.54
CA ALA A 34 19.51 -3.34 13.26
C ALA A 34 18.31 -4.03 13.93
N PHE A 35 17.71 -5.05 13.29
CA PHE A 35 16.59 -5.79 13.87
C PHE A 35 16.99 -6.74 15.00
N ILE A 36 18.15 -7.40 14.90
CA ILE A 36 18.56 -8.41 15.89
C ILE A 36 19.43 -7.85 17.03
N ASN A 37 19.98 -6.65 16.88
CA ASN A 37 20.86 -6.04 17.88
C ASN A 37 20.09 -5.43 19.04
N THR A 38 19.51 -6.30 19.86
CA THR A 38 18.78 -5.93 21.06
C THR A 38 18.94 -6.99 22.15
N LYS A 39 18.87 -6.55 23.41
CA LYS A 39 18.80 -7.45 24.57
C LYS A 39 17.41 -8.06 24.77
N ALA A 40 16.41 -7.59 24.02
CA ALA A 40 15.04 -8.10 24.09
C ALA A 40 14.86 -9.48 23.43
N ILE A 41 15.79 -9.89 22.55
CA ILE A 41 15.84 -11.28 22.06
C ILE A 41 16.50 -12.14 23.15
N VAL A 42 15.67 -12.73 23.99
CA VAL A 42 16.08 -13.58 25.11
C VAL A 42 15.98 -15.08 24.81
N GLN A 43 15.27 -15.43 23.75
CA GLN A 43 15.15 -16.79 23.24
C GLN A 43 15.53 -16.79 21.76
N SER A 44 16.13 -17.88 21.32
CA SER A 44 16.49 -18.04 19.92
C SER A 44 15.25 -18.26 19.06
N VAL A 45 15.34 -17.85 17.80
CA VAL A 45 14.37 -18.18 16.76
C VAL A 45 15.10 -18.80 15.57
N THR A 46 14.58 -19.90 15.03
CA THR A 46 15.11 -20.56 13.83
C THR A 46 14.11 -20.47 12.69
N ILE A 47 14.49 -19.77 11.63
CA ILE A 47 13.74 -19.58 10.40
C ILE A 47 14.17 -20.64 9.39
N GLY A 48 13.22 -21.37 8.81
CA GLY A 48 13.48 -22.30 7.71
C GLY A 48 12.93 -21.81 6.38
N VAL A 49 13.63 -22.08 5.28
CA VAL A 49 13.12 -21.88 3.91
C VAL A 49 13.21 -23.21 3.17
N GLN A 50 12.07 -23.70 2.66
CA GLN A 50 11.92 -25.09 2.21
C GLN A 50 11.02 -25.23 0.96
N SER A 51 11.33 -26.21 0.12
CA SER A 51 10.46 -26.63 -0.99
C SER A 51 9.40 -27.62 -0.51
N VAL A 52 8.17 -27.53 -1.02
CA VAL A 52 7.11 -28.51 -0.73
C VAL A 52 7.59 -29.93 -1.01
N GLY A 53 7.42 -30.81 -0.03
CA GLY A 53 7.77 -32.24 -0.13
C GLY A 53 9.24 -32.57 0.08
N ALA A 54 10.09 -31.57 0.32
CA ALA A 54 11.48 -31.77 0.74
C ALA A 54 11.56 -32.04 2.25
N ASP A 55 12.59 -32.75 2.70
CA ASP A 55 12.92 -32.87 4.13
C ASP A 55 13.98 -31.85 4.57
N ASP A 56 14.74 -31.30 3.62
CA ASP A 56 15.80 -30.32 3.85
C ASP A 56 15.31 -28.88 3.68
N ALA A 57 15.97 -27.97 4.40
CA ALA A 57 15.69 -26.55 4.45
C ALA A 57 17.00 -25.76 4.62
N ILE A 58 16.98 -24.51 4.16
CA ILE A 58 17.95 -23.49 4.59
C ILE A 58 17.50 -23.03 5.98
N LEU A 59 18.38 -23.09 6.97
CA LEU A 59 18.08 -22.78 8.36
C LEU A 59 18.89 -21.55 8.80
N VAL A 60 18.20 -20.52 9.29
CA VAL A 60 18.83 -19.33 9.85
C VAL A 60 18.34 -19.13 11.27
N LYS A 61 19.27 -19.23 12.20
CA LYS A 61 19.01 -19.06 13.63
C LYS A 61 19.52 -17.70 14.11
N VAL A 62 18.66 -16.97 14.80
CA VAL A 62 19.00 -15.75 15.54
C VAL A 62 19.05 -16.08 17.02
N ASP A 63 20.21 -15.86 17.62
CA ASP A 63 20.50 -16.10 19.04
C ASP A 63 20.62 -14.77 19.81
N PRO A 64 20.37 -14.78 21.14
CA PRO A 64 20.62 -13.64 22.00
C PRO A 64 22.02 -13.05 21.82
N GLY A 65 22.10 -11.70 21.84
CA GLY A 65 23.35 -10.97 21.64
C GLY A 65 23.72 -10.78 20.17
N ALA A 66 22.72 -10.62 19.29
CA ALA A 66 22.90 -10.30 17.87
C ALA A 66 23.70 -11.35 17.08
N LYS A 67 23.53 -12.63 17.40
CA LYS A 67 24.29 -13.72 16.75
C LYS A 67 23.43 -14.41 15.72
N THR A 68 23.99 -14.58 14.52
CA THR A 68 23.34 -15.31 13.42
C THR A 68 24.14 -16.56 13.06
N THR A 69 23.44 -17.69 12.99
CA THR A 69 23.96 -18.98 12.50
C THR A 69 23.18 -19.39 11.27
N VAL A 70 23.89 -19.86 10.25
CA VAL A 70 23.30 -20.40 9.01
C VAL A 70 23.70 -21.86 8.90
N ASP A 71 22.75 -22.72 8.60
CA ASP A 71 22.94 -24.15 8.37
C ASP A 71 21.98 -24.66 7.28
N THR A 72 22.14 -25.91 6.87
CA THR A 72 21.20 -26.62 6.01
C THR A 72 20.90 -27.99 6.60
N GLY A 73 19.64 -28.38 6.66
CA GLY A 73 19.28 -29.65 7.27
C GLY A 73 17.78 -29.83 7.39
N SER A 74 17.34 -30.69 8.31
CA SER A 74 15.91 -30.99 8.44
C SER A 74 15.10 -29.76 8.81
N SER A 75 13.99 -29.53 8.09
CA SER A 75 13.05 -28.44 8.39
C SER A 75 12.45 -28.52 9.80
N LYS A 76 12.49 -29.69 10.44
CA LYS A 76 12.06 -29.90 11.84
C LYS A 76 12.91 -29.16 12.87
N ALA A 77 14.10 -28.68 12.49
CA ALA A 77 14.95 -27.85 13.35
C ALA A 77 14.51 -26.37 13.39
N ALA A 78 13.62 -25.96 12.48
CA ALA A 78 13.09 -24.60 12.46
C ALA A 78 11.89 -24.44 13.41
N ASP A 79 11.77 -23.26 14.00
CA ASP A 79 10.56 -22.88 14.74
C ASP A 79 9.39 -22.66 13.78
N PHE A 80 9.67 -22.03 12.64
CA PHE A 80 8.74 -21.91 11.52
C PHE A 80 9.48 -21.98 10.19
N THR A 81 8.75 -22.41 9.15
CA THR A 81 9.28 -22.61 7.81
C THR A 81 8.43 -21.89 6.78
N LEU A 82 9.09 -21.22 5.84
CA LEU A 82 8.51 -20.65 4.64
C LEU A 82 8.55 -21.72 3.56
N GLN A 83 7.38 -22.14 3.10
CA GLN A 83 7.24 -23.22 2.12
C GLN A 83 6.60 -22.71 0.83
N ALA A 84 7.14 -23.15 -0.32
CA ALA A 84 6.55 -23.00 -1.65
C ALA A 84 6.98 -24.16 -2.57
N LYS A 85 6.29 -24.36 -3.69
CA LYS A 85 6.65 -25.38 -4.70
C LYS A 85 7.93 -25.00 -5.42
N ALA A 86 8.63 -25.99 -5.97
CA ALA A 86 9.89 -25.80 -6.69
C ALA A 86 9.80 -24.76 -7.83
N ASP A 87 8.75 -24.82 -8.65
CA ASP A 87 8.56 -23.86 -9.76
C ASP A 87 8.17 -22.46 -9.27
N GLN A 88 7.60 -22.34 -8.07
CA GLN A 88 7.30 -21.06 -7.44
C GLN A 88 8.57 -20.42 -6.87
N TRP A 89 9.45 -21.20 -6.25
CA TRP A 89 10.76 -20.73 -5.81
C TRP A 89 11.64 -20.27 -6.96
N GLU A 90 11.65 -21.01 -8.08
CA GLU A 90 12.36 -20.61 -9.29
C GLU A 90 11.92 -19.22 -9.78
N LYS A 91 10.61 -18.94 -9.79
CA LYS A 91 10.06 -17.62 -10.19
C LYS A 91 10.30 -16.54 -9.13
N PHE A 92 10.29 -16.91 -7.84
CA PHE A 92 10.49 -15.99 -6.72
C PHE A 92 11.92 -15.46 -6.64
N PHE A 93 12.88 -16.35 -6.87
CA PHE A 93 14.29 -16.03 -6.85
C PHE A 93 14.83 -15.57 -8.20
N ASP A 94 13.99 -15.45 -9.25
CA ASP A 94 14.38 -14.86 -10.52
C ASP A 94 15.00 -13.46 -10.32
N ALA A 95 15.94 -13.08 -11.18
CA ALA A 95 16.60 -11.77 -11.14
C ALA A 95 15.63 -10.60 -11.36
N ASN A 96 14.50 -10.84 -12.03
CA ASN A 96 13.44 -9.89 -12.30
C ASN A 96 12.07 -10.53 -12.01
N PRO A 97 11.75 -10.78 -10.74
CA PRO A 97 10.56 -11.54 -10.39
C PRO A 97 9.30 -10.81 -10.84
N LYS A 98 8.33 -11.57 -11.35
CA LYS A 98 7.03 -11.06 -11.79
C LYS A 98 5.99 -11.28 -10.70
N ALA A 99 4.96 -10.43 -10.66
CA ALA A 99 3.84 -10.65 -9.75
C ALA A 99 3.22 -12.05 -9.99
N PRO A 100 2.85 -12.80 -8.94
CA PRO A 100 2.93 -12.48 -7.51
C PRO A 100 4.22 -12.93 -6.81
N TYR A 101 5.24 -13.35 -7.55
CA TYR A 101 6.47 -13.96 -7.03
C TYR A 101 7.48 -12.94 -6.49
N THR A 102 7.06 -11.71 -6.18
CA THR A 102 7.96 -10.62 -5.76
C THR A 102 8.25 -10.61 -4.27
N SER A 103 7.31 -11.08 -3.45
CA SER A 103 7.44 -11.19 -2.00
C SER A 103 6.75 -12.45 -1.48
N PHE A 104 7.19 -12.96 -0.33
CA PHE A 104 6.59 -14.18 0.22
C PHE A 104 5.15 -13.95 0.69
N VAL A 105 4.87 -12.77 1.24
CA VAL A 105 3.49 -12.35 1.56
C VAL A 105 2.63 -12.25 0.29
N GLY A 106 3.19 -11.86 -0.86
CA GLY A 106 2.51 -11.89 -2.15
C GLY A 106 2.23 -13.31 -2.67
N LEU A 107 3.16 -14.25 -2.46
CA LEU A 107 2.96 -15.67 -2.76
C LEU A 107 1.92 -16.33 -1.87
N GLN A 108 2.02 -16.07 -0.55
CA GLN A 108 1.01 -16.50 0.41
C GLN A 108 -0.34 -15.95 -0.02
N GLY A 109 -0.33 -14.70 -0.50
CA GLY A 109 -1.42 -14.02 -1.17
C GLY A 109 -2.62 -13.82 -0.24
N MET A 110 -3.39 -12.77 -0.49
CA MET A 110 -4.76 -12.75 -0.01
C MET A 110 -5.71 -13.13 -1.15
N ASN A 111 -5.60 -12.47 -2.31
CA ASN A 111 -6.44 -12.74 -3.49
C ASN A 111 -5.84 -13.72 -4.51
N ILE A 112 -4.52 -13.91 -4.51
CA ILE A 112 -3.81 -14.79 -5.46
C ILE A 112 -3.00 -15.86 -4.74
N LYS A 113 -3.62 -16.48 -3.72
CA LYS A 113 -3.05 -17.56 -2.91
C LYS A 113 -2.49 -18.66 -3.81
N GLN A 114 -1.18 -18.82 -3.79
CA GLN A 114 -0.51 -19.85 -4.57
C GLN A 114 -0.63 -21.19 -3.83
N GLU A 115 -1.14 -22.22 -4.51
CA GLU A 115 -1.30 -23.55 -3.91
C GLU A 115 0.06 -24.10 -3.42
N GLY A 116 0.09 -24.60 -2.20
CA GLY A 116 1.30 -25.15 -1.57
C GLY A 116 2.23 -24.11 -0.96
N VAL A 117 1.88 -22.81 -1.02
CA VAL A 117 2.61 -21.77 -0.29
C VAL A 117 2.05 -21.63 1.11
N GLY A 118 2.93 -21.54 2.11
CA GLY A 118 2.50 -21.31 3.48
C GLY A 118 3.63 -21.20 4.48
N VAL A 119 3.26 -20.78 5.68
CA VAL A 119 4.12 -20.83 6.86
C VAL A 119 3.72 -22.03 7.70
N HIS A 120 4.67 -22.90 8.03
CA HIS A 120 4.45 -24.07 8.86
C HIS A 120 5.25 -23.97 10.16
N GLY A 121 4.74 -24.56 11.25
CA GLY A 121 5.32 -24.43 12.58
C GLY A 121 4.67 -23.31 13.39
N ASP A 122 5.46 -22.64 14.22
CA ASP A 122 5.01 -21.60 15.15
C ASP A 122 4.59 -20.31 14.42
N GLN A 123 3.27 -20.14 14.28
CA GLN A 123 2.67 -18.97 13.63
C GLN A 123 2.88 -17.67 14.41
N LEU A 124 3.00 -17.73 15.74
CA LEU A 124 3.25 -16.53 16.55
C LEU A 124 4.68 -16.05 16.36
N LYS A 125 5.66 -16.96 16.36
CA LYS A 125 7.05 -16.61 16.02
C LYS A 125 7.16 -16.05 14.61
N PHE A 126 6.46 -16.61 13.62
CA PHE A 126 6.41 -15.99 12.29
C PHE A 126 5.84 -14.56 12.35
N ALA A 127 4.73 -14.33 13.03
CA ALA A 127 4.17 -12.98 13.16
C ALA A 127 5.12 -12.01 13.88
N GLN A 128 5.95 -12.49 14.82
CA GLN A 128 6.92 -11.68 15.54
C GLN A 128 8.20 -11.40 14.73
N TYR A 129 8.62 -12.34 13.88
CA TYR A 129 9.93 -12.33 13.20
C TYR A 129 9.84 -12.34 11.66
N GLY A 130 8.65 -12.15 11.08
CA GLY A 130 8.40 -12.17 9.63
C GLY A 130 9.29 -11.21 8.84
N HIS A 131 9.52 -10.01 9.37
CA HIS A 131 10.45 -9.03 8.82
C HIS A 131 11.88 -9.56 8.60
N LEU A 132 12.36 -10.47 9.46
CA LEU A 132 13.63 -11.15 9.25
C LEU A 132 13.53 -12.15 8.10
N ALA A 133 12.44 -12.92 8.04
CA ALA A 133 12.23 -13.85 6.93
C ALA A 133 12.18 -13.14 5.56
N THR A 134 11.52 -11.98 5.47
CA THR A 134 11.52 -11.14 4.27
C THR A 134 12.93 -10.71 3.88
N ARG A 135 13.72 -10.16 4.82
CA ARG A 135 15.10 -9.73 4.52
C ARG A 135 16.01 -10.92 4.18
N LEU A 136 15.82 -12.08 4.81
CA LEU A 136 16.52 -13.32 4.49
C LEU A 136 16.29 -13.73 3.02
N LEU A 137 15.03 -13.71 2.58
CA LEU A 137 14.68 -14.04 1.20
C LEU A 137 15.28 -13.05 0.20
N ASP A 138 15.31 -11.76 0.52
CA ASP A 138 15.97 -10.76 -0.32
C ASP A 138 17.48 -11.02 -0.42
N LEU A 139 18.18 -11.26 0.71
CA LEU A 139 19.61 -11.55 0.71
C LEU A 139 19.96 -12.86 -0.02
N LEU A 140 19.08 -13.86 0.03
CA LEU A 140 19.20 -15.08 -0.75
C LEU A 140 19.10 -14.81 -2.27
N ARG A 141 18.18 -13.93 -2.69
CA ARG A 141 18.09 -13.50 -4.09
C ARG A 141 19.32 -12.69 -4.51
N GLU A 142 19.76 -11.76 -3.66
CA GLU A 142 20.96 -10.95 -3.88
C GLU A 142 22.23 -11.81 -4.02
N GLY A 143 22.37 -12.88 -3.24
CA GLY A 143 23.51 -13.80 -3.38
C GLY A 143 23.54 -14.57 -4.70
N LEU A 144 22.38 -14.82 -5.32
CA LEU A 144 22.32 -15.44 -6.64
C LEU A 144 22.64 -14.46 -7.77
N HIS A 145 21.98 -13.29 -7.76
CA HIS A 145 21.88 -12.40 -8.93
C HIS A 145 22.56 -11.04 -8.74
N GLY A 146 23.01 -10.72 -7.52
CA GLY A 146 23.32 -9.36 -7.12
C GLY A 146 22.08 -8.57 -6.70
N PRO A 147 22.25 -7.32 -6.23
CA PRO A 147 21.14 -6.46 -5.86
C PRO A 147 20.22 -6.17 -7.03
N ILE A 148 18.91 -6.08 -6.75
CA ILE A 148 17.92 -5.65 -7.75
C ILE A 148 18.29 -4.24 -8.20
N LYS A 149 18.29 -4.02 -9.52
CA LYS A 149 18.54 -2.70 -10.08
C LYS A 149 17.35 -1.78 -9.78
N GLU A 150 17.60 -0.80 -8.94
CA GLU A 150 16.61 0.23 -8.59
C GLU A 150 16.39 1.21 -9.74
N THR A 151 15.19 1.79 -9.77
CA THR A 151 14.91 2.95 -10.63
C THR A 151 15.67 4.16 -10.08
N HIS A 152 16.27 4.96 -10.96
CA HIS A 152 16.86 6.23 -10.53
C HIS A 152 15.75 7.18 -10.08
N MET A 153 15.99 7.93 -9.00
CA MET A 153 15.10 9.02 -8.58
C MET A 153 15.92 10.28 -8.35
N ASP A 154 15.46 11.38 -8.94
CA ASP A 154 15.99 12.70 -8.62
C ASP A 154 15.37 13.17 -7.31
N LEU A 155 16.21 13.46 -6.33
CA LEU A 155 15.76 14.09 -5.09
C LEU A 155 15.46 15.57 -5.38
N PRO A 156 14.27 16.07 -5.05
CA PRO A 156 13.98 17.49 -5.19
C PRO A 156 14.86 18.30 -4.23
N GLU A 157 15.41 19.41 -4.71
CA GLU A 157 16.16 20.36 -3.86
C GLU A 157 15.22 21.26 -3.05
N ASP A 158 14.04 21.56 -3.62
CA ASP A 158 13.02 22.40 -3.01
C ASP A 158 11.78 21.58 -2.61
N ASP A 159 11.19 21.93 -1.46
CA ASP A 159 9.89 21.42 -1.02
C ASP A 159 8.86 22.56 -1.03
N HIS A 160 7.79 22.39 -1.79
CA HIS A 160 6.74 23.38 -2.01
C HIS A 160 5.47 23.12 -1.18
N ILE A 161 5.48 22.11 -0.31
CA ILE A 161 4.31 21.69 0.46
C ILE A 161 4.09 22.60 1.67
N VAL A 162 2.86 23.07 1.85
CA VAL A 162 2.46 23.88 3.01
C VAL A 162 1.45 23.12 3.86
N GLY A 163 1.82 22.82 5.10
CA GLY A 163 0.96 22.18 6.10
C GLY A 163 0.13 23.16 6.93
N LYS A 164 -1.15 22.84 7.14
CA LYS A 164 -2.12 23.62 7.92
C LYS A 164 -3.07 22.71 8.70
N TYR A 165 -3.84 23.30 9.60
CA TYR A 165 -4.90 22.62 10.34
C TYR A 165 -6.26 23.27 10.10
N ILE A 166 -7.32 22.47 10.12
CA ILE A 166 -8.71 22.91 10.10
C ILE A 166 -9.51 22.08 11.11
N TYR A 167 -10.53 22.67 11.74
CA TYR A 167 -11.44 21.94 12.61
C TYR A 167 -12.71 21.57 11.86
N LEU A 168 -13.00 20.27 11.78
CA LEU A 168 -14.13 19.71 11.05
C LEU A 168 -14.95 18.79 11.94
N ASP A 169 -16.24 18.67 11.66
CA ASP A 169 -17.09 17.63 12.23
C ASP A 169 -17.03 16.41 11.30
N CYS A 170 -16.30 15.38 11.73
CA CYS A 170 -16.12 14.16 10.97
C CYS A 170 -17.15 13.13 11.44
N PRO A 171 -17.95 12.53 10.54
CA PRO A 171 -18.87 11.46 10.91
C PRO A 171 -18.14 10.32 11.63
N VAL A 172 -18.82 9.70 12.59
CA VAL A 172 -18.27 8.68 13.51
C VAL A 172 -17.22 9.23 14.50
N TRP A 173 -16.18 9.91 14.02
CA TRP A 173 -15.04 10.34 14.84
C TRP A 173 -15.30 11.62 15.66
N GLY A 174 -16.26 12.45 15.25
CA GLY A 174 -16.64 13.70 15.93
C GLY A 174 -15.78 14.90 15.52
N ARG A 175 -15.90 15.99 16.29
CA ARG A 175 -15.13 17.22 16.05
C ARG A 175 -13.64 16.93 16.13
N THR A 176 -12.92 17.20 15.05
CA THR A 176 -11.51 16.82 14.87
C THR A 176 -10.69 17.97 14.34
N LYS A 177 -9.45 18.10 14.84
CA LYS A 177 -8.43 18.98 14.27
C LYS A 177 -7.68 18.22 13.17
N ILE A 178 -8.11 18.43 11.94
CA ILE A 178 -7.56 17.78 10.74
C ILE A 178 -6.34 18.53 10.26
N PHE A 179 -5.23 17.81 10.08
CA PHE A 179 -4.07 18.28 9.36
C PHE A 179 -4.26 18.07 7.86
N TYR A 180 -3.91 19.09 7.07
CA TYR A 180 -3.88 19.01 5.62
C TYR A 180 -2.70 19.78 5.05
N GLU A 181 -2.27 19.36 3.87
CA GLU A 181 -1.20 19.93 3.09
C GLU A 181 -1.74 20.44 1.76
N THR A 182 -1.15 21.53 1.28
CA THR A 182 -1.46 22.11 -0.03
C THR A 182 -0.20 22.32 -0.85
N CYS A 183 -0.28 22.10 -2.16
CA CYS A 183 0.79 22.42 -3.10
C CYS A 183 0.24 22.68 -4.50
N GLY A 184 0.98 23.41 -5.33
CA GLY A 184 0.59 23.74 -6.69
C GLY A 184 -0.39 24.90 -6.81
N SER A 185 -0.59 25.35 -8.04
CA SER A 185 -1.44 26.49 -8.40
C SER A 185 -2.20 26.28 -9.70
N GLY A 186 -2.23 25.03 -10.19
CA GLY A 186 -2.93 24.68 -11.41
C GLY A 186 -4.45 24.71 -11.27
N PRO A 187 -5.17 24.78 -12.40
CA PRO A 187 -6.62 25.01 -12.43
C PRO A 187 -7.46 23.83 -11.92
N GLN A 188 -6.91 22.61 -11.89
CA GLN A 188 -7.64 21.45 -11.40
C GLN A 188 -7.40 21.23 -9.91
N GLU A 189 -8.45 21.27 -9.10
CA GLU A 189 -8.34 20.88 -7.70
C GLU A 189 -8.34 19.35 -7.56
N ILE A 190 -7.46 18.80 -6.73
CA ILE A 190 -7.40 17.37 -6.44
C ILE A 190 -7.13 17.13 -4.96
N VAL A 191 -7.87 16.19 -4.37
CA VAL A 191 -7.72 15.75 -2.98
C VAL A 191 -7.17 14.33 -2.99
N PHE A 192 -6.01 14.16 -2.38
CA PHE A 192 -5.36 12.89 -2.16
C PHE A 192 -5.75 12.30 -0.81
N CYS A 193 -6.14 11.02 -0.83
CA CYS A 193 -6.55 10.26 0.34
C CYS A 193 -5.51 9.15 0.61
N HIS A 194 -4.92 9.13 1.81
CA HIS A 194 -3.91 8.13 2.18
C HIS A 194 -4.51 6.74 2.41
N THR A 195 -3.67 5.72 2.32
CA THR A 195 -4.05 4.32 2.57
C THR A 195 -4.25 4.03 4.06
N ALA A 196 -4.70 2.81 4.39
CA ALA A 196 -4.91 2.37 5.76
C ALA A 196 -3.64 2.56 6.62
N GLY A 197 -3.76 3.13 7.82
CA GLY A 197 -2.63 3.31 8.75
C GLY A 197 -1.43 4.05 8.15
N ALA A 198 -1.68 5.01 7.27
CA ALA A 198 -0.68 5.91 6.72
C ALA A 198 -1.10 7.37 6.90
N ASP A 199 -0.49 8.28 6.16
CA ASP A 199 -0.81 9.70 6.20
C ASP A 199 -0.44 10.40 4.87
N SER A 200 -0.73 11.71 4.80
CA SER A 200 -0.52 12.57 3.63
C SER A 200 0.89 12.54 3.02
N ARG A 201 1.93 12.13 3.78
CA ARG A 201 3.31 11.98 3.26
C ARG A 201 3.40 11.04 2.07
N GLN A 202 2.43 10.13 1.90
CA GLN A 202 2.34 9.25 0.74
C GLN A 202 2.31 9.98 -0.61
N TYR A 203 1.86 11.24 -0.64
CA TYR A 203 1.72 12.01 -1.86
C TYR A 203 2.80 13.08 -2.05
N HIS A 204 3.77 13.20 -1.14
CA HIS A 204 4.80 14.25 -1.21
C HIS A 204 5.58 14.25 -2.52
N GLY A 205 5.95 13.08 -3.03
CA GLY A 205 6.64 12.98 -4.32
C GLY A 205 5.80 13.47 -5.51
N VAL A 206 4.47 13.28 -5.47
CA VAL A 206 3.54 13.79 -6.48
C VAL A 206 3.31 15.29 -6.30
N MET A 207 3.14 15.74 -5.06
CA MET A 207 2.89 17.15 -4.73
C MET A 207 4.10 18.05 -5.05
N ASN A 208 5.32 17.52 -4.95
CA ASN A 208 6.54 18.22 -5.35
C ASN A 208 6.90 18.07 -6.84
N ASN A 209 6.10 17.35 -7.63
CA ASN A 209 6.33 17.26 -9.07
C ASN A 209 5.87 18.54 -9.80
N ALA A 210 6.76 19.13 -10.61
CA ALA A 210 6.51 20.41 -11.25
C ALA A 210 5.36 20.38 -12.28
N ASP A 211 5.16 19.27 -13.01
CA ASP A 211 4.02 19.12 -13.92
C ASP A 211 2.70 19.07 -13.15
N MET A 212 2.67 18.31 -12.05
CA MET A 212 1.52 18.24 -11.16
C MET A 212 1.17 19.60 -10.55
N GLN A 213 2.17 20.37 -10.09
CA GLN A 213 1.94 21.72 -9.55
C GLN A 213 1.37 22.71 -10.56
N ARG A 214 1.78 22.60 -11.83
CA ARG A 214 1.25 23.41 -12.93
C ARG A 214 -0.18 22.99 -13.32
N ALA A 215 -0.46 21.69 -13.30
CA ALA A 215 -1.76 21.16 -13.69
C ALA A 215 -2.81 21.29 -12.57
N CYS A 216 -2.38 21.18 -11.31
CA CYS A 216 -3.29 21.03 -10.19
C CYS A 216 -3.01 21.97 -9.00
N THR A 217 -4.08 22.31 -8.30
CA THR A 217 -4.05 22.73 -6.89
C THR A 217 -4.33 21.50 -6.04
N MET A 218 -3.31 20.97 -5.39
CA MET A 218 -3.33 19.68 -4.71
C MET A 218 -3.55 19.86 -3.21
N VAL A 219 -4.40 19.00 -2.65
CA VAL A 219 -4.64 18.88 -1.20
C VAL A 219 -4.41 17.44 -0.79
N ALA A 220 -3.69 17.21 0.30
CA ALA A 220 -3.66 15.90 0.98
C ALA A 220 -4.03 16.12 2.44
N PHE A 221 -4.82 15.23 3.04
CA PHE A 221 -5.19 15.37 4.45
C PHE A 221 -5.01 14.06 5.20
N ASP A 222 -4.75 14.18 6.50
CA ASP A 222 -4.66 13.03 7.41
C ASP A 222 -6.06 12.77 8.00
N LEU A 223 -6.56 11.53 7.93
CA LEU A 223 -7.80 11.15 8.61
C LEU A 223 -7.69 11.38 10.13
N PRO A 224 -8.83 11.46 10.87
CA PRO A 224 -8.78 11.52 12.33
C PRO A 224 -7.85 10.46 12.93
N ALA A 225 -7.05 10.87 13.91
CA ALA A 225 -6.01 10.05 14.58
C ALA A 225 -4.84 9.55 13.70
N HIS A 226 -4.74 9.97 12.43
CA HIS A 226 -3.63 9.62 11.54
C HIS A 226 -2.60 10.75 11.45
N GLY A 227 -1.34 10.39 11.18
CA GLY A 227 -0.27 11.33 10.90
C GLY A 227 -0.22 12.48 11.92
N ARG A 228 -0.52 13.69 11.46
CA ARG A 228 -0.57 14.92 12.26
C ARG A 228 -1.99 15.33 12.67
N SER A 229 -3.02 14.70 12.12
CA SER A 229 -4.41 14.91 12.56
C SER A 229 -4.61 14.43 13.99
N PHE A 230 -5.37 15.19 14.77
CA PHE A 230 -5.69 14.81 16.13
C PHE A 230 -6.73 13.68 16.12
N PRO A 231 -6.83 12.90 17.19
CA PRO A 231 -8.00 12.06 17.39
C PRO A 231 -9.26 12.93 17.53
N GLY A 232 -10.39 12.44 17.00
CA GLY A 232 -11.67 13.13 17.10
C GLY A 232 -12.27 13.06 18.51
N ALA A 233 -13.27 13.89 18.78
CA ALA A 233 -13.93 13.95 20.10
C ALA A 233 -14.54 12.62 20.58
N ASN A 234 -14.86 11.69 19.67
CA ASN A 234 -15.39 10.36 20.00
C ASN A 234 -14.32 9.27 20.08
N TYR A 235 -13.03 9.63 19.96
CA TYR A 235 -11.94 8.66 19.91
C TYR A 235 -11.75 7.93 21.24
N VAL A 236 -11.60 6.60 21.16
CA VAL A 236 -11.19 5.75 22.27
C VAL A 236 -9.88 5.06 21.88
N PRO A 237 -8.78 5.24 22.64
CA PRO A 237 -7.50 4.60 22.36
C PRO A 237 -7.63 3.08 22.17
N GLY A 238 -7.08 2.57 21.05
CA GLY A 238 -7.13 1.15 20.69
C GLY A 238 -8.46 0.66 20.09
N ASN A 239 -9.44 1.55 19.93
CA ASN A 239 -10.75 1.25 19.33
C ASN A 239 -11.09 2.20 18.18
N HIS A 240 -10.10 2.47 17.31
CA HIS A 240 -10.35 3.11 16.03
C HIS A 240 -11.04 2.12 15.08
N THR A 241 -11.94 2.63 14.25
CA THR A 241 -12.58 1.89 13.14
C THR A 241 -12.97 2.87 12.05
N ASN A 242 -13.00 2.39 10.81
CA ASN A 242 -13.42 3.14 9.64
C ASN A 242 -14.57 2.40 8.93
N ASN A 243 -15.44 3.16 8.26
CA ASN A 243 -16.52 2.62 7.43
C ASN A 243 -16.87 3.62 6.31
N GLU A 244 -17.80 3.24 5.43
CA GLU A 244 -18.15 4.07 4.28
C GLU A 244 -18.63 5.48 4.69
N ASP A 245 -19.47 5.59 5.72
CA ASP A 245 -20.00 6.88 6.19
C ASP A 245 -18.94 7.77 6.84
N ALA A 246 -18.07 7.18 7.65
CA ALA A 246 -16.95 7.89 8.25
C ALA A 246 -16.04 8.49 7.17
N TYR A 247 -15.68 7.68 6.17
CA TYR A 247 -14.70 8.07 5.18
C TYR A 247 -15.27 9.04 4.14
N VAL A 248 -16.39 8.70 3.49
CA VAL A 248 -17.05 9.59 2.51
C VAL A 248 -17.47 10.90 3.16
N GLY A 249 -18.04 10.84 4.36
CA GLY A 249 -18.49 12.03 5.08
C GLY A 249 -17.33 12.92 5.53
N THR A 250 -16.18 12.36 5.89
CA THR A 250 -14.98 13.15 6.21
C THR A 250 -14.41 13.82 4.95
N ILE A 251 -14.39 13.13 3.81
CA ILE A 251 -14.00 13.74 2.52
C ILE A 251 -14.95 14.91 2.19
N ALA A 252 -16.26 14.72 2.31
CA ALA A 252 -17.24 15.79 2.12
C ALA A 252 -16.99 16.99 3.05
N ALA A 253 -16.67 16.73 4.33
CA ALA A 253 -16.34 17.77 5.30
C ALA A 253 -15.07 18.54 4.93
N VAL A 254 -14.02 17.86 4.42
CA VAL A 254 -12.79 18.50 3.93
C VAL A 254 -13.06 19.35 2.70
N VAL A 255 -13.74 18.80 1.69
CA VAL A 255 -14.11 19.52 0.46
C VAL A 255 -14.89 20.80 0.79
N LYS A 256 -15.92 20.69 1.65
CA LYS A 256 -16.71 21.83 2.10
C LYS A 256 -15.90 22.82 2.95
N GLY A 257 -15.12 22.33 3.90
CA GLY A 257 -14.36 23.14 4.86
C GLY A 257 -13.27 23.97 4.19
N LEU A 258 -12.63 23.42 3.16
CA LEU A 258 -11.62 24.10 2.35
C LEU A 258 -12.22 24.85 1.15
N ARG A 259 -13.54 24.78 0.96
CA ARG A 259 -14.28 25.44 -0.13
C ARG A 259 -13.79 25.02 -1.53
N LEU A 260 -13.42 23.74 -1.66
CA LEU A 260 -13.01 23.18 -2.94
C LEU A 260 -14.21 23.08 -3.89
N ASN A 261 -14.00 23.42 -5.15
CA ASN A 261 -14.99 23.42 -6.20
C ASN A 261 -14.79 22.23 -7.14
N LYS A 262 -15.57 21.17 -6.91
CA LYS A 262 -15.52 19.92 -7.69
C LYS A 262 -14.09 19.35 -7.82
N PRO A 263 -13.40 19.11 -6.70
CA PRO A 263 -12.08 18.50 -6.76
C PRO A 263 -12.18 17.07 -7.30
N ILE A 264 -11.09 16.59 -7.90
CA ILE A 264 -10.90 15.16 -8.15
C ILE A 264 -10.56 14.49 -6.81
N ILE A 265 -11.18 13.36 -6.49
CA ILE A 265 -10.79 12.55 -5.32
C ILE A 265 -9.93 11.39 -5.79
N CYS A 266 -8.73 11.24 -5.25
CA CYS A 266 -7.75 10.24 -5.67
C CYS A 266 -7.15 9.53 -4.46
N GLY A 267 -7.01 8.20 -4.53
CA GLY A 267 -6.25 7.49 -3.51
C GLY A 267 -6.13 5.98 -3.74
N ALA A 268 -5.20 5.36 -3.02
CA ALA A 268 -4.86 3.94 -3.12
C ALA A 268 -5.55 3.05 -2.08
N SER A 269 -5.72 1.76 -2.38
CA SER A 269 -6.15 0.75 -1.40
C SER A 269 -7.57 1.02 -0.86
N MET A 270 -7.73 1.12 0.47
CA MET A 270 -8.93 1.66 1.11
C MET A 270 -9.36 3.01 0.49
N ALA A 271 -8.43 3.90 0.17
CA ALA A 271 -8.76 5.15 -0.50
C ALA A 271 -9.15 4.96 -1.98
N GLY A 272 -8.73 3.86 -2.61
CA GLY A 272 -9.23 3.45 -3.92
C GLY A 272 -10.71 3.05 -3.84
N GLN A 273 -11.08 2.24 -2.85
CA GLN A 273 -12.48 1.88 -2.60
C GLN A 273 -13.33 3.10 -2.22
N VAL A 274 -12.82 4.03 -1.40
CA VAL A 274 -13.58 5.24 -1.09
C VAL A 274 -13.77 6.12 -2.33
N CYS A 275 -12.84 6.15 -3.29
CA CYS A 275 -13.06 6.84 -4.56
C CYS A 275 -14.26 6.26 -5.34
N VAL A 276 -14.48 4.95 -5.27
CA VAL A 276 -15.68 4.31 -5.83
C VAL A 276 -16.94 4.70 -5.03
N ALA A 277 -16.86 4.70 -3.70
CA ALA A 277 -17.95 5.12 -2.82
C ALA A 277 -18.36 6.59 -3.06
N VAL A 278 -17.38 7.49 -3.20
CA VAL A 278 -17.58 8.91 -3.53
C VAL A 278 -18.27 9.06 -4.88
N ALA A 279 -17.89 8.29 -5.91
CA ALA A 279 -18.56 8.36 -7.20
C ALA A 279 -20.03 7.94 -7.11
N ILE A 280 -20.36 6.94 -6.29
CA ILE A 280 -21.75 6.53 -6.01
C ILE A 280 -22.50 7.60 -5.23
N ARG A 281 -21.83 8.24 -4.25
CA ARG A 281 -22.41 9.22 -3.31
C ARG A 281 -22.02 10.65 -3.68
N ASN A 282 -21.87 10.94 -4.97
CA ASN A 282 -21.26 12.21 -5.39
C ASN A 282 -22.08 13.44 -4.99
N ASP A 283 -23.39 13.31 -4.79
CA ASP A 283 -24.24 14.41 -4.33
C ASP A 283 -23.84 14.91 -2.93
N GLU A 284 -23.23 14.06 -2.09
CA GLU A 284 -22.75 14.43 -0.75
C GLU A 284 -21.41 15.16 -0.80
N VAL A 285 -20.50 14.72 -1.67
CA VAL A 285 -19.11 15.22 -1.73
C VAL A 285 -18.96 16.37 -2.72
N ARG A 286 -19.77 16.35 -3.79
CA ARG A 286 -19.70 17.25 -4.95
C ARG A 286 -18.33 17.22 -5.64
N SER A 287 -17.76 16.03 -5.84
CA SER A 287 -16.50 15.85 -6.57
C SER A 287 -16.68 16.09 -8.08
N GLY A 288 -15.59 16.48 -8.74
CA GLY A 288 -15.52 16.64 -10.20
C GLY A 288 -15.16 15.35 -10.94
N GLY A 289 -14.90 14.27 -10.20
CA GLY A 289 -14.50 12.95 -10.68
C GLY A 289 -13.65 12.22 -9.65
N THR A 290 -13.41 10.94 -9.85
CA THR A 290 -12.57 10.13 -8.95
C THR A 290 -11.54 9.31 -9.69
N ILE A 291 -10.38 9.10 -9.07
CA ILE A 291 -9.29 8.29 -9.58
C ILE A 291 -8.94 7.23 -8.53
N PRO A 292 -9.63 6.07 -8.53
CA PRO A 292 -9.28 4.94 -7.69
C PRO A 292 -7.92 4.38 -8.11
N LEU A 293 -6.96 4.39 -7.19
CA LEU A 293 -5.72 3.65 -7.32
C LEU A 293 -5.89 2.32 -6.60
N GLN A 294 -5.59 1.19 -7.25
CA GLN A 294 -5.71 -0.15 -6.63
C GLN A 294 -7.07 -0.36 -5.93
N GLY A 295 -8.15 0.07 -6.58
CA GLY A 295 -9.51 0.05 -6.03
C GLY A 295 -10.45 -0.86 -6.83
N CYS A 296 -11.39 -1.49 -6.15
CA CYS A 296 -12.43 -2.34 -6.75
C CYS A 296 -13.76 -2.21 -5.98
N ASP A 297 -14.81 -2.86 -6.46
CA ASP A 297 -16.14 -2.79 -5.85
C ASP A 297 -16.30 -3.65 -4.58
N TYR A 298 -15.46 -4.66 -4.37
CA TYR A 298 -15.49 -5.52 -3.18
C TYR A 298 -14.23 -6.38 -3.05
N LEU A 299 -13.85 -6.70 -1.82
CA LEU A 299 -12.74 -7.62 -1.51
C LEU A 299 -13.23 -8.83 -0.70
N THR A 300 -12.99 -10.04 -1.22
CA THR A 300 -13.32 -11.32 -0.59
C THR A 300 -12.11 -11.90 0.14
N MET A 301 -11.56 -11.18 1.12
CA MET A 301 -10.33 -11.60 1.83
C MET A 301 -10.59 -11.89 3.30
N ASP A 302 -9.94 -12.94 3.80
CA ASP A 302 -9.97 -13.26 5.23
C ASP A 302 -9.17 -12.22 6.01
N ARG A 303 -9.78 -11.68 7.05
CA ARG A 303 -9.12 -10.69 7.92
C ARG A 303 -8.11 -11.37 8.83
N GLN A 304 -6.88 -10.86 8.81
CA GLN A 304 -5.85 -11.19 9.80
C GLN A 304 -5.94 -10.25 11.01
N PHE A 305 -5.51 -10.74 12.18
CA PHE A 305 -5.65 -10.05 13.47
C PHE A 305 -4.31 -9.83 14.20
N GLN A 306 -3.20 -10.27 13.61
CA GLN A 306 -1.86 -10.03 14.13
C GLN A 306 -1.53 -8.53 14.17
N ASP A 307 -2.11 -7.76 13.25
CA ASP A 307 -2.09 -6.29 13.19
C ASP A 307 -2.83 -5.58 14.35
N LYS A 308 -3.51 -6.33 15.24
CA LYS A 308 -4.12 -5.87 16.50
C LYS A 308 -3.76 -6.76 17.69
N SER A 309 -2.79 -7.66 17.55
CA SER A 309 -2.39 -8.53 18.65
C SER A 309 -1.47 -7.78 19.63
N PRO A 310 -1.69 -7.87 20.95
CA PRO A 310 -0.76 -7.32 21.94
C PRO A 310 0.54 -8.13 22.03
N LEU A 311 0.60 -9.32 21.42
CA LEU A 311 1.78 -10.19 21.39
C LEU A 311 2.66 -9.96 20.16
N VAL A 312 2.20 -9.14 19.21
CA VAL A 312 2.87 -8.87 17.95
C VAL A 312 3.17 -7.37 17.86
N ASN A 313 4.41 -7.02 17.57
CA ASN A 313 4.78 -5.63 17.38
C ASN A 313 4.28 -5.14 16.01
N GLN A 314 3.20 -4.36 16.00
CA GLN A 314 2.60 -3.79 14.79
C GLN A 314 3.59 -2.92 13.99
N SER A 315 4.53 -2.26 14.66
CA SER A 315 5.55 -1.44 14.00
C SER A 315 6.59 -2.25 13.23
N LEU A 316 6.56 -3.59 13.34
CA LEU A 316 7.35 -4.53 12.53
C LEU A 316 6.47 -5.38 11.63
N PHE A 317 5.32 -5.84 12.12
CA PHE A 317 4.41 -6.70 11.37
C PHE A 317 3.74 -5.96 10.21
N ASN A 318 3.12 -4.80 10.47
CA ASN A 318 2.41 -4.04 9.44
C ASN A 318 3.34 -3.65 8.29
N PRO A 319 4.48 -2.97 8.51
CA PRO A 319 5.34 -2.54 7.40
C PRO A 319 5.93 -3.71 6.60
N ASP A 320 6.13 -4.90 7.19
CA ASP A 320 6.58 -6.09 6.47
C ASP A 320 5.57 -6.57 5.43
N TRP A 321 4.28 -6.61 5.80
CA TRP A 321 3.19 -6.93 4.88
C TRP A 321 3.09 -5.94 3.74
N ILE A 322 3.16 -4.65 4.08
CA ILE A 322 3.12 -3.54 3.11
C ILE A 322 4.34 -3.57 2.20
N TYR A 323 5.52 -3.90 2.72
CA TYR A 323 6.76 -3.96 1.96
C TYR A 323 6.62 -4.92 0.76
N GLY A 324 5.96 -6.05 0.99
CA GLY A 324 5.75 -7.05 -0.03
C GLY A 324 4.83 -6.64 -1.19
N MET A 325 4.15 -5.49 -1.11
CA MET A 325 3.18 -5.01 -2.11
C MET A 325 3.76 -4.01 -3.11
N MET A 326 5.03 -3.64 -2.96
CA MET A 326 5.72 -2.72 -3.86
C MET A 326 6.35 -3.45 -5.05
N ALA A 327 6.58 -2.72 -6.14
CA ALA A 327 7.38 -3.24 -7.25
C ALA A 327 8.83 -3.50 -6.78
N PRO A 328 9.46 -4.61 -7.23
CA PRO A 328 10.85 -4.92 -6.86
C PRO A 328 11.83 -3.81 -7.23
N GLN A 329 11.58 -3.10 -8.33
CA GLN A 329 12.45 -2.06 -8.89
C GLN A 329 12.20 -0.66 -8.28
N SER A 330 11.24 -0.53 -7.35
CA SER A 330 10.97 0.74 -6.66
C SER A 330 12.22 1.22 -5.90
N PRO A 331 12.56 2.52 -5.97
CA PRO A 331 13.74 3.08 -5.30
C PRO A 331 13.77 2.79 -3.80
N HIS A 332 14.95 2.45 -3.29
CA HIS A 332 15.09 2.00 -1.90
C HIS A 332 14.64 3.05 -0.88
N ALA A 333 14.97 4.32 -1.11
CA ALA A 333 14.56 5.42 -0.22
C ALA A 333 13.03 5.48 -0.05
N ASN A 334 12.27 5.21 -1.10
CA ASN A 334 10.82 5.22 -1.08
C ASN A 334 10.24 3.98 -0.41
N LYS A 335 10.86 2.82 -0.62
CA LYS A 335 10.53 1.61 0.16
C LYS A 335 10.75 1.83 1.66
N GLN A 336 11.84 2.50 2.03
CA GLN A 336 12.12 2.87 3.43
C GLN A 336 11.13 3.89 3.98
N LEU A 337 10.72 4.88 3.18
CA LEU A 337 9.68 5.82 3.57
C LEU A 337 8.35 5.11 3.84
N ILE A 338 7.97 4.18 2.95
CA ILE A 338 6.78 3.35 3.14
C ILE A 338 6.92 2.54 4.43
N TRP A 339 8.01 1.79 4.61
CA TRP A 339 8.27 1.07 5.86
C TRP A 339 8.10 1.98 7.09
N HIS A 340 8.73 3.14 7.09
CA HIS A 340 8.68 4.11 8.18
C HIS A 340 7.25 4.58 8.50
N MET A 341 6.45 4.93 7.48
CA MET A 341 5.07 5.39 7.69
C MET A 341 4.22 4.31 8.38
N TYR A 342 4.36 3.06 7.97
CA TYR A 342 3.60 1.94 8.55
C TYR A 342 4.16 1.45 9.89
N SER A 343 5.42 1.76 10.22
CA SER A 343 5.96 1.58 11.57
C SER A 343 5.44 2.62 12.58
N GLY A 344 5.06 3.82 12.12
CA GLY A 344 4.84 5.00 12.96
C GLY A 344 3.42 5.21 13.51
N GLN A 345 2.51 4.25 13.33
CA GLN A 345 1.10 4.43 13.67
C GLN A 345 0.79 4.19 15.14
N ALA A 346 -0.25 4.84 15.65
CA ALA A 346 -0.82 4.47 16.95
C ALA A 346 -1.48 3.09 16.88
N TYR A 347 -1.47 2.39 18.02
CA TYR A 347 -2.00 1.03 18.15
C TYR A 347 -3.45 0.94 17.65
N GLY A 348 -3.71 -0.02 16.75
CA GLY A 348 -5.04 -0.31 16.23
C GLY A 348 -5.57 0.63 15.14
N ILE A 349 -4.83 1.68 14.76
CA ILE A 349 -5.23 2.58 13.66
C ILE A 349 -5.29 1.84 12.32
N PHE A 350 -4.17 1.21 11.92
CA PHE A 350 -4.11 0.39 10.71
C PHE A 350 -5.20 -0.68 10.71
N HIS A 351 -5.40 -1.36 11.85
CA HIS A 351 -6.43 -2.37 11.95
C HIS A 351 -7.85 -1.79 11.76
N GLY A 352 -8.17 -0.67 12.39
CA GLY A 352 -9.50 -0.07 12.27
C GLY A 352 -9.82 0.42 10.86
N ASP A 353 -8.84 0.93 10.13
CA ASP A 353 -9.01 1.34 8.73
C ASP A 353 -9.35 0.18 7.82
N LEU A 354 -8.70 -0.96 8.06
CA LEU A 354 -8.91 -2.18 7.30
C LEU A 354 -10.30 -2.80 7.53
N ASP A 355 -11.07 -2.34 8.54
CA ASP A 355 -12.49 -2.75 8.70
C ASP A 355 -13.35 -2.28 7.52
N PHE A 356 -13.04 -1.10 6.97
CA PHE A 356 -13.65 -0.62 5.72
C PHE A 356 -13.12 -1.42 4.52
N TYR A 357 -11.81 -1.65 4.45
CA TYR A 357 -11.17 -2.27 3.29
C TYR A 357 -11.58 -3.74 3.09
N PHE A 358 -11.58 -4.51 4.17
CA PHE A 358 -11.88 -5.94 4.15
C PHE A 358 -13.34 -6.20 4.52
N GLY A 359 -14.21 -6.17 3.50
CA GLY A 359 -15.62 -6.53 3.62
C GLY A 359 -16.54 -5.43 4.18
N GLY A 360 -16.00 -4.32 4.69
CA GLY A 360 -16.79 -3.17 5.14
C GLY A 360 -17.33 -2.29 4.01
N PHE A 361 -16.74 -2.35 2.82
CA PHE A 361 -17.26 -1.74 1.59
C PHE A 361 -17.74 -2.82 0.61
N ASP A 362 -19.00 -2.72 0.18
CA ASP A 362 -19.58 -3.57 -0.87
C ASP A 362 -20.41 -2.73 -1.86
N ALA A 363 -19.90 -2.63 -3.09
CA ALA A 363 -20.52 -1.89 -4.16
C ALA A 363 -20.89 -2.75 -5.38
N ARG A 364 -20.86 -4.10 -5.26
CA ARG A 364 -21.14 -5.00 -6.40
C ARG A 364 -22.48 -4.70 -7.08
N ASP A 365 -23.50 -4.39 -6.29
CA ASP A 365 -24.86 -4.05 -6.78
C ASP A 365 -25.10 -2.54 -6.94
N ARG A 366 -24.04 -1.73 -6.88
CA ARG A 366 -24.12 -0.27 -6.84
C ARG A 366 -23.27 0.41 -7.92
N VAL A 367 -22.12 -0.15 -8.29
CA VAL A 367 -21.19 0.51 -9.22
C VAL A 367 -21.82 0.82 -10.58
N HIS A 368 -22.72 -0.04 -11.08
CA HIS A 368 -23.42 0.19 -12.34
C HIS A 368 -24.33 1.44 -12.35
N LYS A 369 -24.61 2.02 -11.17
CA LYS A 369 -25.44 3.23 -11.01
C LYS A 369 -24.63 4.52 -11.11
N ILE A 370 -23.29 4.45 -11.18
CA ILE A 370 -22.43 5.62 -11.33
C ILE A 370 -22.70 6.28 -12.68
N ASP A 371 -23.11 7.56 -12.64
CA ASP A 371 -23.24 8.40 -13.81
C ASP A 371 -21.92 9.14 -14.06
N VAL A 372 -21.13 8.61 -15.00
CA VAL A 372 -19.82 9.17 -15.35
C VAL A 372 -19.88 10.58 -15.94
N GLN A 373 -21.05 11.07 -16.35
CA GLN A 373 -21.19 12.47 -16.78
C GLN A 373 -21.24 13.44 -15.61
N LYS A 374 -21.72 12.97 -14.43
CA LYS A 374 -21.73 13.74 -13.18
C LYS A 374 -20.44 13.57 -12.39
N CYS A 375 -19.91 12.36 -12.34
CA CYS A 375 -18.67 12.03 -11.64
C CYS A 375 -17.90 11.01 -12.49
N PRO A 376 -17.05 11.47 -13.42
CA PRO A 376 -16.19 10.56 -14.17
C PRO A 376 -15.30 9.76 -13.23
N ILE A 377 -14.97 8.52 -13.61
CA ILE A 377 -14.12 7.64 -12.82
C ILE A 377 -13.07 6.98 -13.71
N TYR A 378 -11.82 6.99 -13.27
CA TYR A 378 -10.70 6.38 -14.01
C TYR A 378 -9.80 5.57 -13.07
N PHE A 379 -9.79 4.26 -13.25
CA PHE A 379 -9.04 3.33 -12.42
C PHE A 379 -7.59 3.24 -12.86
N LEU A 380 -6.66 3.32 -11.90
CA LEU A 380 -5.25 3.05 -12.11
C LEU A 380 -4.83 1.90 -11.19
N THR A 381 -4.11 0.90 -11.67
CA THR A 381 -3.67 -0.22 -10.82
C THR A 381 -2.29 -0.70 -11.23
N GLY A 382 -1.38 -0.76 -10.26
CA GLY A 382 -0.01 -1.22 -10.47
C GLY A 382 0.06 -2.70 -10.86
N GLU A 383 0.94 -3.02 -11.80
CA GLU A 383 1.23 -4.39 -12.26
C GLU A 383 1.55 -5.35 -11.10
N TYR A 384 2.24 -4.87 -10.06
CA TYR A 384 2.72 -5.69 -8.94
C TYR A 384 1.76 -5.76 -7.75
N ASP A 385 0.58 -5.14 -7.83
CA ASP A 385 -0.39 -5.21 -6.75
C ASP A 385 -1.09 -6.58 -6.70
N TRP A 386 -0.84 -7.32 -5.62
CA TRP A 386 -1.48 -8.60 -5.35
C TRP A 386 -2.67 -8.51 -4.37
N SER A 387 -2.86 -7.37 -3.70
CA SER A 387 -4.03 -7.13 -2.84
C SER A 387 -5.23 -6.71 -3.65
N THR A 388 -5.11 -5.72 -4.54
CA THR A 388 -6.18 -5.39 -5.51
C THR A 388 -5.62 -5.48 -6.91
N THR A 389 -5.70 -6.70 -7.46
CA THR A 389 -5.06 -7.00 -8.75
C THR A 389 -5.60 -6.13 -9.88
N PRO A 390 -4.80 -5.86 -10.94
CA PRO A 390 -5.28 -5.16 -12.14
C PRO A 390 -6.57 -5.74 -12.71
N ASP A 391 -6.74 -7.06 -12.67
CA ASP A 391 -7.94 -7.74 -13.17
C ASP A 391 -9.18 -7.41 -12.33
N MET A 392 -9.04 -7.28 -11.00
CA MET A 392 -10.15 -6.92 -10.11
C MET A 392 -10.60 -5.47 -10.34
N SER A 393 -9.65 -4.54 -10.45
CA SER A 393 -9.94 -3.14 -10.77
C SER A 393 -10.59 -3.03 -12.16
N LYS A 394 -10.07 -3.75 -13.16
CA LYS A 394 -10.65 -3.79 -14.50
C LYS A 394 -12.07 -4.34 -14.48
N ALA A 395 -12.31 -5.46 -13.79
CA ALA A 395 -13.63 -6.05 -13.66
C ALA A 395 -14.65 -5.11 -12.98
N THR A 396 -14.19 -4.24 -12.09
CA THR A 396 -15.01 -3.16 -11.51
C THR A 396 -15.30 -2.08 -12.55
N ALA A 397 -14.28 -1.58 -13.25
CA ALA A 397 -14.42 -0.55 -14.28
C ALA A 397 -15.37 -1.00 -15.41
N ASP A 398 -15.29 -2.27 -15.84
CA ASP A 398 -16.13 -2.84 -16.89
C ASP A 398 -17.64 -2.86 -16.51
N LYS A 399 -17.98 -2.82 -15.21
CA LYS A 399 -19.38 -2.72 -14.72
C LYS A 399 -19.93 -1.29 -14.77
N ILE A 400 -19.07 -0.29 -14.97
CA ILE A 400 -19.41 1.13 -14.96
C ILE A 400 -19.37 1.65 -16.39
N LYS A 401 -20.54 2.03 -16.93
CA LYS A 401 -20.63 2.51 -18.31
C LYS A 401 -19.82 3.79 -18.50
N GLY A 402 -18.74 3.69 -19.27
CA GLY A 402 -17.85 4.83 -19.56
C GLY A 402 -16.88 5.15 -18.42
N ALA A 403 -16.50 4.18 -17.58
CA ALA A 403 -15.32 4.31 -16.74
C ALA A 403 -14.05 4.06 -17.55
N GLY A 404 -12.95 4.71 -17.14
CA GLY A 404 -11.62 4.41 -17.66
C GLY A 404 -10.88 3.40 -16.78
N PHE A 405 -9.94 2.66 -17.36
CA PHE A 405 -9.02 1.78 -16.62
C PHE A 405 -7.66 1.74 -17.32
N LYS A 406 -6.59 1.78 -16.52
CA LYS A 406 -5.23 1.52 -16.99
C LYS A 406 -4.40 0.78 -15.96
N LYS A 407 -3.79 -0.32 -16.39
CA LYS A 407 -2.71 -0.98 -15.65
C LYS A 407 -1.45 -0.13 -15.76
N MET A 408 -0.74 0.06 -14.66
CA MET A 408 0.51 0.81 -14.61
C MET A 408 1.69 -0.15 -14.50
N ASP A 409 2.52 -0.19 -15.54
CA ASP A 409 3.67 -1.10 -15.60
C ASP A 409 4.74 -0.67 -14.59
N ASN A 410 5.40 -1.64 -13.96
CA ASN A 410 6.45 -1.41 -12.96
C ASN A 410 6.06 -0.61 -11.70
N LEU A 411 4.76 -0.57 -11.37
CA LEU A 411 4.25 -0.04 -10.11
C LEU A 411 3.53 -1.14 -9.33
N GLY A 412 3.56 -1.05 -8.00
CA GLY A 412 2.84 -1.91 -7.07
C GLY A 412 1.64 -1.19 -6.46
N HIS A 413 1.47 -1.37 -5.15
CA HIS A 413 0.29 -0.90 -4.43
C HIS A 413 0.35 0.58 -4.01
N PHE A 414 1.54 1.20 -4.02
CA PHE A 414 1.74 2.56 -3.50
C PHE A 414 2.32 3.50 -4.55
N PRO A 415 1.70 3.64 -5.73
CA PRO A 415 2.33 4.25 -6.90
C PRO A 415 2.82 5.68 -6.64
N ALA A 416 2.06 6.47 -5.87
CA ALA A 416 2.40 7.85 -5.52
C ALA A 416 3.63 7.99 -4.62
N THR A 417 3.92 6.96 -3.81
CA THR A 417 5.05 6.97 -2.87
C THR A 417 6.20 6.12 -3.40
N GLU A 418 5.95 4.91 -3.89
CA GLU A 418 6.99 3.96 -4.25
C GLU A 418 7.79 4.43 -5.46
N ASN A 419 7.15 5.07 -6.44
CA ASN A 419 7.83 5.65 -7.60
C ASN A 419 6.98 6.78 -8.23
N PRO A 420 6.98 7.99 -7.63
CA PRO A 420 6.20 9.13 -8.11
C PRO A 420 6.56 9.54 -9.55
N GLN A 421 7.83 9.45 -9.95
CA GLN A 421 8.27 9.80 -11.31
C GLN A 421 7.58 8.93 -12.36
N LEU A 422 7.47 7.61 -12.10
CA LEU A 422 6.79 6.69 -12.99
C LEU A 422 5.26 6.82 -12.92
N PHE A 423 4.71 7.20 -11.76
CA PHE A 423 3.26 7.34 -11.56
C PHE A 423 2.66 8.61 -12.19
N VAL A 424 3.33 9.75 -12.10
CA VAL A 424 2.79 11.06 -12.51
C VAL A 424 2.22 11.07 -13.94
N PRO A 425 2.87 10.48 -14.97
CA PRO A 425 2.29 10.43 -16.31
C PRO A 425 0.93 9.72 -16.38
N TYR A 426 0.75 8.61 -15.65
CA TYR A 426 -0.53 7.91 -15.57
C TYR A 426 -1.59 8.74 -14.85
N LEU A 427 -1.20 9.44 -13.79
CA LEU A 427 -2.12 10.33 -13.06
C LEU A 427 -2.58 11.50 -13.93
N LEU A 428 -1.68 12.14 -14.68
CA LEU A 428 -2.01 13.24 -15.59
C LEU A 428 -2.96 12.79 -16.72
N GLU A 429 -2.76 11.59 -17.26
CA GLU A 429 -3.69 10.99 -18.24
C GLU A 429 -5.09 10.77 -17.65
N ALA A 430 -5.16 10.26 -16.42
CA ALA A 430 -6.44 10.08 -15.72
C ALA A 430 -7.10 11.45 -15.45
N ILE A 431 -6.35 12.46 -15.02
CA ILE A 431 -6.88 13.83 -14.81
C ILE A 431 -7.46 14.39 -16.11
N ASP A 432 -6.74 14.29 -17.22
CA ASP A 432 -7.21 14.73 -18.55
C ASP A 432 -8.49 13.99 -18.98
N TYR A 433 -8.57 12.68 -18.71
CA TYR A 433 -9.81 11.93 -18.91
C TYR A 433 -10.98 12.50 -18.11
N ILE A 434 -10.80 12.77 -16.81
CA ILE A 434 -11.85 13.33 -15.96
C ILE A 434 -12.31 14.69 -16.52
N GLN A 435 -11.37 15.55 -16.88
CA GLN A 435 -11.65 16.89 -17.42
C GLN A 435 -12.45 16.84 -18.72
N ARG A 436 -12.12 15.92 -19.63
CA ARG A 436 -12.84 15.76 -20.91
C ARG A 436 -14.21 15.10 -20.75
N THR A 437 -14.41 14.32 -19.69
CA THR A 437 -15.62 13.49 -19.51
C THR A 437 -16.68 14.20 -18.67
N ARG A 438 -16.28 15.00 -17.68
CA ARG A 438 -17.25 15.71 -16.83
C ARG A 438 -18.02 16.73 -17.67
N LYS A 439 -19.34 16.72 -17.57
CA LYS A 439 -20.14 17.84 -18.03
C LYS A 439 -20.15 18.88 -16.93
N ASP A 440 -19.43 19.98 -17.13
CA ASP A 440 -19.74 21.16 -16.35
C ASP A 440 -21.14 21.63 -16.79
N PRO A 441 -22.11 21.78 -15.85
CA PRO A 441 -23.33 22.49 -16.18
C PRO A 441 -22.91 23.87 -16.68
N GLU A 442 -23.62 24.38 -17.70
CA GLU A 442 -23.40 25.74 -18.17
C GLU A 442 -23.32 26.68 -16.96
N PRO A 443 -22.38 27.66 -16.97
CA PRO A 443 -22.33 28.65 -15.91
C PRO A 443 -23.75 29.21 -15.78
N MET A 444 -24.33 29.09 -14.57
CA MET A 444 -25.56 29.80 -14.26
C MET A 444 -25.25 31.27 -14.53
N VAL A 445 -25.82 31.80 -15.62
CA VAL A 445 -25.79 33.22 -15.90
C VAL A 445 -26.43 33.87 -14.69
N ASP A 446 -25.60 34.53 -13.88
CA ASP A 446 -26.09 35.39 -12.81
C ASP A 446 -26.80 36.55 -13.48
N GLU A 447 -28.12 36.40 -13.68
CA GLU A 447 -28.98 37.47 -14.14
C GLU A 447 -29.00 38.56 -13.05
N GLY A 448 -28.03 39.45 -13.17
CA GLY A 448 -28.10 40.86 -12.80
C GLY A 448 -28.81 41.19 -11.49
N LYS A 449 -28.02 41.42 -10.45
CA LYS A 449 -28.32 42.51 -9.50
C LYS A 449 -27.20 43.54 -9.53
N TYR A 450 -27.24 44.38 -10.56
CA TYR A 450 -26.80 45.77 -10.40
C TYR A 450 -27.74 46.42 -9.39
N LEU A 451 -27.26 46.62 -8.17
CA LEU A 451 -27.76 47.68 -7.31
C LEU A 451 -26.73 48.80 -7.37
N ASP A 452 -27.00 49.77 -8.24
CA ASP A 452 -26.44 51.10 -8.15
C ASP A 452 -26.78 51.67 -6.76
N VAL A 453 -25.76 52.11 -6.03
CA VAL A 453 -25.93 53.02 -4.90
C VAL A 453 -25.09 54.25 -5.22
N VAL A 454 -25.83 55.36 -5.35
CA VAL A 454 -25.37 56.75 -5.48
C VAL A 454 -24.61 57.19 -4.23
#